data_AF-A0A1M4NAY3-F1
#
_entry.id   AF-A0A1M4NAY3-F1
#
_cell.length_a   1.000
_cell.length_b   1.000
_cell.length_c   1.000
_cell.angle_alpha   90.00
_cell.angle_beta   90.00
_cell.angle_gamma   90.00
#
_symmetry.space_group_name_H-M   'P 1'
#
loop_
_entity.id
_entity.type
_entity.pdbx_description
1 polymer ?
#
loop_
_entity_poly.entity_id
_entity_poly.type
_entity_poly.pdbx_seq_one_letter_code
_entity_poly.pdbx_strand_id
1 'polypeptide(L)'
;MSNEIERINSYDDDRFDKDILRQHGAFIVDGKYKCSFRIINKDSAIVYADKEVDLDELIDEFRFYSEHIVNFYNQNMGLIKSFPPKETFYINIKDIQPSQFFVDAEKVKAIESFINSEEDICIPLAKINDRFVSEDGHTRLYCAVANGYSRVRGFLTEASDYAEEFAEEARKRKVYSPYDLQLLSHEEYKEKWHKFCEDFFRDKE
;
A
#
# COMPACT_ATOMS: atom_id res chain seq x y z
N MET A 1 -0.07 14.32 -23.81
CA MET A 1 0.71 15.00 -22.76
C MET A 1 0.41 14.18 -21.53
N SER A 2 1.40 13.54 -20.92
CA SER A 2 1.21 12.80 -19.67
C SER A 2 0.87 13.80 -18.59
N ASN A 3 -0.17 13.55 -17.81
CA ASN A 3 -0.48 14.42 -16.68
C ASN A 3 0.56 14.21 -15.57
N GLU A 4 0.89 15.25 -14.84
CA GLU A 4 1.72 15.11 -13.63
C GLU A 4 0.81 14.63 -12.50
N ILE A 5 0.94 13.36 -12.08
CA ILE A 5 0.10 12.76 -11.04
C ILE A 5 0.93 12.59 -9.77
N GLU A 6 0.51 13.26 -8.69
CA GLU A 6 1.09 13.17 -7.36
C GLU A 6 0.15 12.41 -6.42
N ARG A 7 0.60 11.30 -5.85
CA ARG A 7 -0.13 10.61 -4.77
C ARG A 7 0.16 11.28 -3.42
N ILE A 8 -0.90 11.57 -2.67
CA ILE A 8 -0.77 12.16 -1.34
C ILE A 8 -0.52 11.06 -0.30
N ASN A 9 0.69 11.10 0.28
CA ASN A 9 1.13 10.13 1.28
C ASN A 9 0.93 10.60 2.73
N SER A 10 0.51 11.86 2.93
CA SER A 10 0.14 12.39 4.25
C SER A 10 -1.22 11.85 4.68
N TYR A 11 -1.40 11.64 5.99
CA TYR A 11 -2.69 11.27 6.58
C TYR A 11 -3.49 12.46 7.11
N ASP A 12 -2.89 13.65 7.14
CA ASP A 12 -3.44 14.88 7.73
C ASP A 12 -3.57 16.02 6.71
N ASP A 13 -3.80 15.68 5.44
CA ASP A 13 -4.01 16.67 4.39
C ASP A 13 -5.47 17.17 4.38
N ASP A 14 -5.69 18.38 4.89
CA ASP A 14 -7.02 18.99 4.99
C ASP A 14 -7.75 19.18 3.64
N ARG A 15 -7.06 18.98 2.50
CA ARG A 15 -7.68 19.04 1.17
C ARG A 15 -8.54 17.82 0.87
N PHE A 16 -8.40 16.72 1.62
CA PHE A 16 -9.05 15.44 1.36
C PHE A 16 -9.78 14.88 2.58
N ASP A 17 -10.73 13.99 2.31
CA ASP A 17 -11.42 13.22 3.34
C ASP A 17 -10.44 12.27 4.06
N LYS A 18 -10.51 12.20 5.38
CA LYS A 18 -9.59 11.38 6.19
C LYS A 18 -9.65 9.89 5.82
N ASP A 19 -10.83 9.38 5.48
CA ASP A 19 -10.98 7.98 5.09
C ASP A 19 -10.35 7.71 3.72
N ILE A 20 -10.38 8.69 2.81
CA ILE A 20 -9.65 8.60 1.53
C ILE A 20 -8.14 8.58 1.78
N LEU A 21 -7.62 9.46 2.65
CA LEU A 21 -6.18 9.50 2.96
C LEU A 21 -5.70 8.19 3.59
N ARG A 22 -6.47 7.62 4.52
CA ARG A 22 -6.17 6.34 5.18
C ARG A 22 -6.19 5.14 4.22
N GLN A 23 -6.99 5.22 3.16
CA GLN A 23 -6.99 4.24 2.06
C GLN A 23 -5.93 4.52 1.00
N HIS A 24 -5.13 5.58 1.19
CA HIS A 24 -4.19 6.12 0.20
C HIS A 24 -4.81 6.38 -1.17
N GLY A 25 -6.05 6.84 -1.17
CA GLY A 25 -6.81 7.13 -2.38
C GLY A 25 -6.71 8.58 -2.84
N ALA A 26 -5.87 9.43 -2.26
CA ALA A 26 -5.80 10.87 -2.58
C ALA A 26 -4.69 11.18 -3.60
N PHE A 27 -5.03 11.98 -4.61
CA PHE A 27 -4.13 12.37 -5.69
C PHE A 27 -4.31 13.84 -6.09
N ILE A 28 -3.23 14.45 -6.57
CA ILE A 28 -3.24 15.76 -7.21
C ILE A 28 -2.73 15.61 -8.64
N VAL A 29 -3.50 16.11 -9.60
CA VAL A 29 -3.15 16.07 -11.03
C VAL A 29 -2.82 17.49 -11.51
N ASP A 30 -1.68 17.63 -12.17
CA ASP A 30 -1.10 18.89 -12.68
C ASP A 30 -1.00 19.99 -11.62
N GLY A 31 -0.71 19.61 -10.37
CA GLY A 31 -0.64 20.51 -9.22
C GLY A 31 -1.97 21.22 -8.88
N LYS A 32 -3.07 20.85 -9.53
CA LYS A 32 -4.32 21.62 -9.55
C LYS A 32 -5.54 20.78 -9.16
N TYR A 33 -5.76 19.66 -9.83
CA TYR A 33 -7.00 18.89 -9.71
C TYR A 33 -6.89 17.91 -8.56
N LYS A 34 -7.81 18.04 -7.59
CA LYS A 34 -7.90 17.12 -6.46
C LYS A 34 -8.72 15.91 -6.88
N CYS A 35 -8.06 14.77 -6.97
CA CYS A 35 -8.69 13.53 -7.36
C CYS A 35 -8.65 12.53 -6.20
N SER A 36 -9.66 11.68 -6.09
CA SER A 36 -9.64 10.63 -5.08
C SER A 36 -10.36 9.35 -5.46
N PHE A 37 -9.93 8.27 -4.81
CA PHE A 37 -10.50 6.94 -4.87
C PHE A 37 -10.98 6.56 -3.48
N ARG A 38 -12.26 6.23 -3.37
CA ARG A 38 -12.81 5.62 -2.15
C ARG A 38 -13.03 4.14 -2.42
N ILE A 39 -12.22 3.29 -1.80
CA ILE A 39 -12.42 1.85 -1.81
C ILE A 39 -13.72 1.56 -1.05
N ILE A 40 -14.66 0.90 -1.71
CA ILE A 40 -16.00 0.61 -1.16
C ILE A 40 -16.18 -0.86 -0.78
N ASN A 41 -15.33 -1.75 -1.32
CA ASN A 41 -15.29 -3.16 -0.98
C ASN A 41 -13.95 -3.77 -1.45
N LYS A 42 -13.86 -5.11 -1.44
CA LYS A 42 -12.65 -5.87 -1.74
C LYS A 42 -12.03 -5.65 -3.14
N ASP A 43 -12.79 -5.16 -4.12
CA ASP A 43 -12.34 -5.09 -5.51
C ASP A 43 -12.82 -3.84 -6.25
N SER A 44 -13.45 -2.91 -5.55
CA SER A 44 -14.17 -1.78 -6.14
C SER A 44 -13.86 -0.46 -5.45
N ALA A 45 -13.76 0.61 -6.25
CA ALA A 45 -13.62 1.98 -5.77
C ALA A 45 -14.54 2.97 -6.51
N ILE A 46 -14.95 4.03 -5.81
CA ILE A 46 -15.59 5.22 -6.39
C ILE A 46 -14.52 6.26 -6.70
N VAL A 47 -14.54 6.78 -7.93
CA VAL A 47 -13.63 7.82 -8.43
C VAL A 47 -14.28 9.20 -8.30
N TYR A 48 -13.54 10.13 -7.71
CA TYR A 48 -13.88 11.55 -7.61
C TYR A 48 -12.79 12.31 -8.36
N ALA A 49 -13.10 12.82 -9.55
CA ALA A 49 -12.18 13.62 -10.34
C ALA A 49 -12.96 14.61 -11.22
N ASP A 50 -12.30 15.71 -11.58
CA ASP A 50 -12.84 16.69 -12.52
C ASP A 50 -12.85 16.15 -13.95
N LYS A 51 -13.70 16.71 -14.83
CA LYS A 51 -13.89 16.19 -16.21
C LYS A 51 -12.66 16.37 -17.09
N GLU A 52 -11.81 17.31 -16.72
CA GLU A 52 -10.57 17.67 -17.40
C GLU A 52 -9.43 16.68 -17.13
N VAL A 53 -9.59 15.80 -16.13
CA VAL A 53 -8.57 14.80 -15.75
C VAL A 53 -8.70 13.56 -16.63
N ASP A 54 -7.56 13.07 -17.12
CA ASP A 54 -7.51 11.77 -17.78
C ASP A 54 -7.73 10.66 -16.74
N LEU A 55 -8.94 10.09 -16.76
CA LEU A 55 -9.31 9.03 -15.83
C LEU A 55 -8.55 7.73 -16.10
N ASP A 56 -8.12 7.46 -17.32
CA ASP A 56 -7.42 6.22 -17.63
C ASP A 56 -6.03 6.21 -16.99
N GLU A 57 -5.27 7.29 -17.18
CA GLU A 57 -3.95 7.48 -16.57
C GLU A 57 -4.04 7.49 -15.03
N LEU A 58 -5.02 8.21 -14.48
CA LEU A 58 -5.22 8.29 -13.03
C LEU A 58 -5.62 6.94 -12.40
N ILE A 59 -6.49 6.17 -13.06
CA ILE A 59 -6.87 4.82 -12.58
C ILE A 59 -5.67 3.89 -12.63
N ASP A 60 -4.86 3.94 -13.68
CA ASP A 60 -3.69 3.09 -13.82
C ASP A 60 -2.65 3.41 -12.73
N GLU A 61 -2.42 4.69 -12.42
CA GLU A 61 -1.55 5.14 -11.32
C GLU A 61 -2.07 4.68 -9.95
N PHE A 62 -3.38 4.79 -9.68
CA PHE A 62 -3.94 4.26 -8.44
C PHE A 62 -3.78 2.73 -8.34
N ARG A 63 -3.99 2.02 -9.45
CA ARG A 63 -3.90 0.56 -9.49
C ARG A 63 -2.48 0.03 -9.32
N PHE A 64 -1.46 0.81 -9.67
CA PHE A 64 -0.08 0.46 -9.37
C PHE A 64 0.12 0.08 -7.88
N TYR A 65 -0.60 0.77 -6.98
CA TYR A 65 -0.55 0.49 -5.54
C TYR A 65 -1.67 -0.44 -5.03
N SER A 66 -2.69 -0.69 -5.84
CA SER A 66 -3.94 -1.35 -5.42
C SER A 66 -4.50 -2.28 -6.50
N GLU A 67 -3.69 -3.16 -7.06
CA GLU A 67 -4.06 -3.99 -8.22
C GLU A 67 -5.32 -4.84 -8.04
N HIS A 68 -5.63 -5.21 -6.80
CA HIS A 68 -6.83 -5.95 -6.42
C HIS A 68 -8.14 -5.17 -6.61
N ILE A 69 -8.06 -3.84 -6.71
CA ILE A 69 -9.19 -3.00 -7.09
C ILE A 69 -9.30 -3.00 -8.62
N VAL A 70 -10.33 -3.67 -9.12
CA VAL A 70 -10.53 -3.91 -10.55
C VAL A 70 -11.79 -3.26 -11.09
N ASN A 71 -12.70 -2.75 -10.25
CA ASN A 71 -13.92 -2.08 -10.68
C ASN A 71 -13.93 -0.61 -10.22
N PHE A 72 -14.11 0.31 -11.17
CA PHE A 72 -14.07 1.75 -10.90
C PHE A 72 -15.41 2.37 -11.28
N TYR A 73 -16.04 3.05 -10.34
CA TYR A 73 -17.36 3.64 -10.50
C TYR A 73 -17.32 5.16 -10.33
N ASN A 74 -18.22 5.88 -10.99
CA ASN A 74 -18.47 7.28 -10.66
C ASN A 74 -19.35 7.39 -9.40
N GLN A 75 -19.59 8.62 -8.95
CA GLN A 75 -20.38 8.91 -7.74
C GLN A 75 -21.84 8.42 -7.81
N ASN A 76 -22.37 8.18 -9.01
CA ASN A 76 -23.72 7.65 -9.25
C ASN A 76 -23.73 6.12 -9.43
N MET A 77 -22.64 5.42 -9.09
CA MET A 77 -22.45 3.98 -9.29
C MET A 77 -22.47 3.53 -10.75
N GLY A 78 -22.24 4.45 -11.70
CA GLY A 78 -22.00 4.09 -13.11
C GLY A 78 -20.58 3.58 -13.28
N LEU A 79 -20.41 2.41 -13.91
CA LEU A 79 -19.09 1.82 -14.18
C LEU A 79 -18.30 2.72 -15.15
N ILE A 80 -17.08 3.10 -14.75
CA ILE A 80 -16.11 3.86 -15.55
C ILE A 80 -15.18 2.89 -16.27
N LYS A 81 -14.51 2.01 -15.52
CA LYS A 81 -13.48 1.09 -16.02
C LYS A 81 -13.50 -0.20 -15.20
N SER A 82 -13.19 -1.31 -15.86
CA SER A 82 -13.01 -2.60 -15.21
C SER A 82 -11.79 -3.35 -15.74
N PHE A 83 -11.13 -4.12 -14.89
CA PHE A 83 -9.96 -4.93 -15.23
C PHE A 83 -10.24 -6.43 -15.00
N PRO A 84 -9.43 -7.34 -15.57
CA PRO A 84 -9.52 -8.76 -15.24
C PRO A 84 -9.47 -8.97 -13.72
N PRO A 85 -10.30 -9.88 -13.16
CA PRO A 85 -10.30 -10.14 -11.73
C PRO A 85 -8.92 -10.51 -11.22
N LYS A 86 -8.50 -9.87 -10.12
CA LYS A 86 -7.30 -10.25 -9.38
C LYS A 86 -7.70 -11.21 -8.28
N GLU A 87 -7.21 -12.44 -8.35
CA GLU A 87 -7.48 -13.42 -7.29
C GLU A 87 -6.83 -12.97 -5.98
N THR A 88 -7.60 -13.06 -4.90
CA THR A 88 -7.14 -12.83 -3.53
C THR A 88 -7.28 -14.11 -2.74
N PHE A 89 -6.36 -14.37 -1.83
CA PHE A 89 -6.36 -15.56 -0.98
C PHE A 89 -5.95 -15.18 0.45
N TYR A 90 -6.33 -16.00 1.42
CA TYR A 90 -5.85 -15.86 2.78
C TYR A 90 -4.49 -16.53 2.94
N ILE A 91 -3.57 -15.84 3.61
CA ILE A 91 -2.24 -16.35 3.99
C ILE A 91 -2.02 -16.09 5.48
N ASN A 92 -1.37 -17.03 6.17
CA ASN A 92 -1.01 -16.78 7.57
C ASN A 92 0.09 -15.71 7.62
N ILE A 93 -0.03 -14.78 8.56
CA ILE A 93 0.93 -13.69 8.71
C ILE A 93 2.35 -14.22 8.92
N LYS A 94 2.50 -15.29 9.70
CA LYS A 94 3.80 -15.95 9.95
C LYS A 94 4.50 -16.50 8.69
N ASP A 95 3.75 -16.71 7.61
CA ASP A 95 4.25 -17.28 6.36
C ASP A 95 4.64 -16.19 5.33
N ILE A 96 4.48 -14.91 5.69
CA ILE A 96 4.88 -13.75 4.89
C ILE A 96 6.30 -13.33 5.29
N GLN A 97 7.18 -13.11 4.32
CA GLN A 97 8.48 -12.48 4.51
C GLN A 97 8.37 -10.96 4.24
N PRO A 98 8.54 -10.10 5.24
CA PRO A 98 8.64 -8.66 5.02
C PRO A 98 9.87 -8.31 4.17
N SER A 99 9.70 -7.41 3.21
CA SER A 99 10.79 -6.66 2.56
C SER A 99 11.25 -5.43 3.39
N GLN A 100 10.56 -5.11 4.49
CA GLN A 100 10.87 -3.99 5.39
C GLN A 100 11.14 -4.51 6.80
N PHE A 101 11.94 -3.80 7.59
CA PHE A 101 12.28 -4.19 8.97
C PHE A 101 11.83 -3.20 10.06
N PHE A 102 11.54 -1.95 9.71
CA PHE A 102 11.03 -0.94 10.65
C PHE A 102 9.63 -0.48 10.26
N VAL A 103 8.81 -0.04 11.22
CA VAL A 103 7.47 0.55 10.98
C VAL A 103 7.37 1.87 11.73
N ASP A 104 6.77 2.87 11.10
CA ASP A 104 6.59 4.20 11.69
C ASP A 104 5.36 4.24 12.62
N ALA A 105 5.56 4.61 13.88
CA ALA A 105 4.49 4.75 14.87
C ALA A 105 3.41 5.78 14.51
N GLU A 106 3.76 6.85 13.79
CA GLU A 106 2.76 7.82 13.33
C GLU A 106 1.88 7.23 12.24
N LYS A 107 2.47 6.46 11.30
CA LYS A 107 1.69 5.73 10.29
C LYS A 107 0.77 4.70 10.91
N VAL A 108 1.22 3.97 11.94
CA VAL A 108 0.39 3.02 12.68
C VAL A 108 -0.82 3.73 13.29
N LYS A 109 -0.59 4.83 14.03
CA LYS A 109 -1.68 5.63 14.63
C LYS A 109 -2.67 6.16 13.59
N ALA A 110 -2.18 6.55 12.42
CA ALA A 110 -3.04 7.07 11.36
C ALA A 110 -4.03 6.02 10.82
N ILE A 111 -3.61 4.76 10.72
CA ILE A 111 -4.40 3.69 10.10
C ILE A 111 -5.06 2.74 11.11
N GLU A 112 -4.64 2.71 12.38
CA GLU A 112 -5.15 1.76 13.39
C GLU A 112 -6.68 1.85 13.55
N SER A 113 -7.20 3.08 13.52
CA SER A 113 -8.64 3.36 13.66
C SER A 113 -9.49 2.93 12.45
N PHE A 114 -8.84 2.60 11.32
CA PHE A 114 -9.51 2.20 10.08
C PHE A 114 -9.51 0.67 9.87
N ILE A 115 -8.56 -0.03 10.48
CA ILE A 115 -8.47 -1.49 10.42
C ILE A 115 -9.43 -2.05 11.47
N ASN A 116 -10.68 -2.28 11.08
CA ASN A 116 -11.74 -2.78 11.96
C ASN A 116 -11.76 -4.31 12.02
N SER A 117 -11.22 -4.97 10.99
CA SER A 117 -11.31 -6.42 10.78
C SER A 117 -10.12 -6.96 9.96
N GLU A 118 -9.94 -8.29 9.90
CA GLU A 118 -8.92 -8.91 9.03
C GLU A 118 -9.21 -8.67 7.55
N GLU A 119 -10.47 -8.42 7.21
CA GLU A 119 -10.98 -8.13 5.88
C GLU A 119 -10.54 -6.76 5.39
N ASP A 120 -10.23 -5.79 6.25
CA ASP A 120 -9.76 -4.47 5.82
C ASP A 120 -8.31 -4.50 5.30
N ILE A 121 -7.63 -5.65 5.41
CA ILE A 121 -6.23 -5.82 5.07
C ILE A 121 -6.09 -6.68 3.80
N CYS A 122 -5.44 -6.10 2.79
CA CYS A 122 -5.07 -6.79 1.55
C CYS A 122 -3.62 -6.43 1.19
N ILE A 123 -2.75 -7.43 1.05
CA ILE A 123 -1.30 -7.26 0.90
C ILE A 123 -0.82 -7.71 -0.49
N PRO A 124 -0.07 -6.88 -1.23
CA PRO A 124 0.62 -7.33 -2.43
C PRO A 124 1.78 -8.27 -2.07
N LEU A 125 1.80 -9.46 -2.68
CA LEU A 125 2.80 -10.49 -2.42
C LEU A 125 3.50 -10.90 -3.71
N ALA A 126 4.83 -10.82 -3.75
CA ALA A 126 5.62 -11.49 -4.77
C ALA A 126 6.01 -12.90 -4.32
N LYS A 127 6.17 -13.82 -5.28
CA LYS A 127 6.66 -15.17 -5.00
C LYS A 127 8.15 -15.26 -5.38
N ILE A 128 9.03 -15.32 -4.38
CA ILE A 128 10.50 -15.33 -4.56
C ILE A 128 11.07 -16.55 -3.82
N ASN A 129 11.77 -17.45 -4.53
CA ASN A 129 12.38 -18.66 -3.97
C ASN A 129 11.44 -19.44 -3.02
N ASP A 130 10.19 -19.65 -3.46
CA ASP A 130 9.09 -20.30 -2.75
C ASP A 130 8.58 -19.59 -1.48
N ARG A 131 8.91 -18.30 -1.29
CA ARG A 131 8.38 -17.46 -0.21
C ARG A 131 7.42 -16.42 -0.77
N PHE A 132 6.42 -16.08 0.02
CA PHE A 132 5.60 -14.89 -0.20
C PHE A 132 6.30 -13.69 0.44
N VAL A 133 6.81 -12.79 -0.40
CA VAL A 133 7.44 -11.55 0.03
C VAL A 133 6.42 -10.42 -0.07
N SER A 134 6.19 -9.66 1.00
CA SER A 134 5.30 -8.49 0.93
C SER A 134 6.02 -7.33 0.23
N GLU A 135 5.54 -6.92 -0.93
CA GLU A 135 6.10 -5.77 -1.67
C GLU A 135 5.77 -4.44 -0.99
N ASP A 136 4.60 -4.36 -0.34
CA ASP A 136 4.11 -3.20 0.39
C ASP A 136 3.16 -3.64 1.51
N GLY A 137 2.68 -2.70 2.32
CA GLY A 137 1.66 -2.91 3.35
C GLY A 137 2.22 -3.32 4.71
N HIS A 138 3.50 -3.09 4.98
CA HIS A 138 4.15 -3.49 6.24
C HIS A 138 3.53 -2.83 7.48
N THR A 139 3.07 -1.58 7.38
CA THR A 139 2.29 -0.95 8.48
C THR A 139 0.96 -1.67 8.73
N ARG A 140 0.25 -2.08 7.67
CA ARG A 140 -1.00 -2.84 7.78
C ARG A 140 -0.74 -4.23 8.37
N LEU A 141 0.35 -4.89 7.97
CA LEU A 141 0.79 -6.16 8.55
C LEU A 141 1.14 -6.02 10.04
N TYR A 142 1.84 -4.96 10.43
CA TYR A 142 2.12 -4.67 11.84
C TYR A 142 0.83 -4.48 12.65
N CYS A 143 -0.13 -3.71 12.12
CA CYS A 143 -1.45 -3.55 12.75
C CYS A 143 -2.21 -4.88 12.85
N ALA A 144 -2.12 -5.75 11.82
CA ALA A 144 -2.73 -7.08 11.87
C ALA A 144 -2.20 -7.92 13.03
N VAL A 145 -0.88 -7.92 13.23
CA VAL A 145 -0.23 -8.58 14.38
C VAL A 145 -0.68 -7.97 15.69
N ALA A 146 -0.69 -6.63 15.80
CA ALA A 146 -1.08 -5.91 17.01
C ALA A 146 -2.55 -6.18 17.41
N ASN A 147 -3.43 -6.37 16.43
CA ASN A 147 -4.85 -6.73 16.63
C ASN A 147 -5.07 -8.23 16.86
N GLY A 148 -4.02 -9.05 16.90
CA GLY A 148 -4.11 -10.49 17.17
C GLY A 148 -4.64 -11.32 15.99
N TYR A 149 -4.64 -10.77 14.77
CA TYR A 149 -4.98 -11.53 13.59
C TYR A 149 -3.88 -12.55 13.29
N SER A 150 -4.27 -13.69 12.73
CA SER A 150 -3.34 -14.79 12.37
C SER A 150 -3.11 -14.90 10.86
N ARG A 151 -3.99 -14.29 10.08
CA ARG A 151 -3.99 -14.31 8.61
C ARG A 151 -4.48 -12.97 8.06
N VAL A 152 -4.15 -12.71 6.81
CA VAL A 152 -4.61 -11.55 6.05
C VAL A 152 -4.96 -11.99 4.62
N ARG A 153 -5.69 -11.15 3.88
CA ARG A 153 -5.82 -11.36 2.44
C ARG A 153 -4.56 -10.86 1.74
N GLY A 154 -4.16 -11.55 0.68
CA GLY A 154 -3.12 -11.11 -0.22
C GLY A 154 -3.45 -11.43 -1.67
N PHE A 155 -2.73 -10.80 -2.58
CA PHE A 155 -2.78 -11.08 -4.02
C PHE A 155 -1.36 -11.16 -4.56
N LEU A 156 -1.17 -11.94 -5.64
CA LEU A 156 0.13 -12.04 -6.29
C LEU A 156 0.42 -10.80 -7.14
N THR A 157 1.59 -10.19 -6.96
CA THR A 157 2.10 -9.10 -7.80
C THR A 157 3.45 -9.47 -8.41
N GLU A 158 3.91 -8.68 -9.38
CA GLU A 158 5.26 -8.79 -9.91
C GLU A 158 6.27 -8.34 -8.84
N ALA A 159 7.38 -9.07 -8.73
CA ALA A 159 8.44 -8.69 -7.81
C ALA A 159 9.11 -7.39 -8.27
N SER A 160 9.34 -6.45 -7.36
CA SER A 160 10.23 -5.33 -7.65
C SER A 160 11.67 -5.82 -7.83
N ASP A 161 12.48 -5.09 -8.61
CA ASP A 161 13.88 -5.45 -8.91
C ASP A 161 14.77 -5.57 -7.65
N TYR A 162 14.30 -5.10 -6.51
CA TYR A 162 15.00 -5.09 -5.23
C TYR A 162 14.30 -5.94 -4.15
N ALA A 163 13.16 -6.57 -4.45
CA ALA A 163 12.36 -7.33 -3.48
C ALA A 163 13.16 -8.44 -2.78
N GLU A 164 13.95 -9.19 -3.56
CA GLU A 164 14.77 -10.29 -3.03
C GLU A 164 15.83 -9.76 -2.07
N GLU A 165 16.57 -8.73 -2.46
CA GLU A 165 17.65 -8.15 -1.66
C GLU A 165 17.12 -7.50 -0.37
N PHE A 166 15.98 -6.79 -0.44
CA PHE A 166 15.31 -6.24 0.73
C PHE A 166 14.84 -7.33 1.69
N ALA A 167 14.24 -8.41 1.17
CA ALA A 167 13.83 -9.56 1.98
C ALA A 167 15.03 -10.27 2.63
N GLU A 168 16.15 -10.43 1.92
CA GLU A 168 17.38 -10.97 2.50
C GLU A 168 17.93 -10.08 3.61
N GLU A 169 17.93 -8.76 3.40
CA GLU A 169 18.45 -7.80 4.35
C GLU A 169 17.59 -7.71 5.63
N ALA A 170 16.27 -7.84 5.49
CA ALA A 170 15.33 -8.04 6.59
C ALA A 170 15.67 -9.32 7.38
N ARG A 171 15.92 -10.43 6.70
CA ARG A 171 16.31 -11.69 7.35
C ARG A 171 17.65 -11.63 8.06
N LYS A 172 18.65 -10.93 7.51
CA LYS A 172 19.93 -10.67 8.21
C LYS A 172 19.72 -9.91 9.52
N ARG A 173 18.72 -9.02 9.56
CA ARG A 173 18.25 -8.31 10.77
C ARG A 173 17.33 -9.13 11.67
N LYS A 174 17.13 -10.42 11.37
CA LYS A 174 16.24 -11.34 12.09
C LYS A 174 14.75 -10.97 11.98
N VAL A 175 14.36 -10.30 10.90
CA VAL A 175 12.96 -10.09 10.53
C VAL A 175 12.55 -11.22 9.59
N TYR A 176 11.91 -12.25 10.15
CA TYR A 176 11.50 -13.45 9.41
C TYR A 176 10.01 -13.45 9.07
N SER A 177 9.23 -12.66 9.81
CA SER A 177 7.79 -12.50 9.62
C SER A 177 7.35 -11.11 10.08
N PRO A 178 6.10 -10.70 9.81
CA PRO A 178 5.56 -9.44 10.34
C PRO A 178 5.56 -9.33 11.87
N TYR A 179 5.64 -10.45 12.60
CA TYR A 179 5.79 -10.43 14.06
C TYR A 179 7.13 -9.84 14.52
N ASP A 180 8.14 -9.81 13.64
CA ASP A 180 9.48 -9.33 13.93
C ASP A 180 9.68 -7.85 13.52
N LEU A 181 8.66 -7.23 12.90
CA LEU A 181 8.70 -5.82 12.51
C LEU A 181 8.88 -4.91 13.74
N GLN A 182 9.83 -4.00 13.67
CA GLN A 182 10.15 -3.11 14.80
C GLN A 182 9.46 -1.76 14.63
N LEU A 183 8.61 -1.39 15.60
CA LEU A 183 8.00 -0.08 15.67
C LEU A 183 9.01 0.98 16.12
N LEU A 184 9.12 2.08 15.39
CA LEU A 184 9.99 3.21 15.68
C LEU A 184 9.20 4.51 15.80
N SER A 185 9.76 5.49 16.50
CA SER A 185 9.30 6.88 16.38
C SER A 185 9.50 7.39 14.95
N HIS A 186 8.76 8.43 14.55
CA HIS A 186 8.86 8.98 13.20
C HIS A 186 10.29 9.44 12.84
N GLU A 187 10.97 10.09 13.78
CA GLU A 187 12.35 10.54 13.59
C GLU A 187 13.33 9.36 13.45
N GLU A 188 13.22 8.33 14.30
CA GLU A 188 14.06 7.14 14.15
C GLU A 188 13.75 6.35 12.88
N TYR A 189 12.49 6.32 12.45
CA TYR A 189 12.09 5.68 11.21
C TYR A 189 12.75 6.37 10.01
N LYS A 190 12.74 7.72 9.96
CA LYS A 190 13.48 8.47 8.94
C LYS A 190 14.97 8.15 8.99
N GLU A 191 15.59 8.23 10.16
CA GLU A 191 17.04 8.00 10.30
C GLU A 191 17.47 6.58 9.96
N LYS A 192 16.64 5.57 10.25
CA LYS A 192 17.03 4.16 10.08
C LYS A 192 16.48 3.52 8.82
N TRP A 193 15.23 3.78 8.46
CA TRP A 193 14.59 3.19 7.28
C TRP A 193 14.82 4.01 6.01
N HIS A 194 14.53 5.33 6.02
CA HIS A 194 14.74 6.13 4.80
C HIS A 194 16.22 6.16 4.42
N LYS A 195 17.10 6.36 5.40
CA LYS A 195 18.55 6.31 5.14
C LYS A 195 19.01 4.96 4.57
N PHE A 196 18.50 3.84 5.08
CA PHE A 196 18.81 2.53 4.50
C PHE A 196 18.37 2.45 3.03
N CYS A 197 17.15 2.90 2.71
CA CYS A 197 16.66 2.92 1.34
C CYS A 197 17.52 3.82 0.46
N GLU A 198 17.84 5.04 0.91
CA GLU A 198 18.71 5.97 0.19
C GLU A 198 20.10 5.38 -0.08
N ASP A 199 20.73 4.79 0.94
CA ASP A 199 22.05 4.16 0.82
C ASP A 199 21.99 2.96 -0.15
N PHE A 200 20.95 2.13 -0.07
CA PHE A 200 20.77 0.99 -0.96
C PHE A 200 20.60 1.40 -2.42
N PHE A 201 19.76 2.41 -2.70
CA PHE A 201 19.52 2.85 -4.07
C PHE A 201 20.69 3.63 -4.66
N ARG A 202 21.43 4.40 -3.84
CA ARG A 202 22.66 5.08 -4.28
C ARG A 202 23.73 4.10 -4.76
N ASP A 203 23.83 2.92 -4.14
CA ASP A 203 24.80 1.90 -4.51
C ASP A 203 24.42 1.16 -5.82
N LYS A 204 23.24 1.42 -6.38
CA LYS A 204 22.71 0.84 -7.62
C LYS A 204 22.67 1.81 -8.81
N GLU A 205 23.00 3.08 -8.60
CA GLU A 205 23.24 4.08 -9.67
C GLU A 205 24.66 3.98 -10.24
#